data_AF-A0A532VCW5-F1
#
_entry.id   AF-A0A532VCW5-F1
#
_cell.length_a   1.000
_cell.length_b   1.000
_cell.length_c   1.000
_cell.angle_alpha   90.00
_cell.angle_beta   90.00
_cell.angle_gamma   90.00
#
_symmetry.space_group_name_H-M   'P 1'
#
loop_
_entity.id
_entity.type
_entity.pdbx_description
1 polymer ?
#
loop_
_entity_poly.entity_id
_entity_poly.type
_entity_poly.pdbx_seq_one_letter_code
_entity_poly.pdbx_strand_id
1 'polypeptide(L)'
;MSRVHLRKTLLVVLAVAFLAGLIGKVAFTGTEDPTKLNAVKVATAPLVDGDSGDAAWEKATEYEIPLGAVKTGIKAVYTEKDLFILASWNDSTFSIVRGGSWVWDGNAWNSKREGQAEDRIAFFWPINIPDFQSKGCLVKCHPSYGVSGAFLDNPGEKGDMWHMKAARSLGVISQSQSGSPVIGDDHQATAGTFTLVGYIDDKYVTYEDAANLPEDGGRHGDSGSSTYGRNRNKDKTAPLYLEKNPTDYLDAMILRESEVDNGETVEIANATADEINEYWGNYQRLGAVVPERILREPSDSRADVKQAGTWSNGQWTIEIKRALDTGNDDDVQFSDLSLDYLFGVSVMDNAGGDTHIFSGVNSLLFVE
;
A
#
# COMPACT_ATOMS: atom_id res chain seq x y z
N MET A 1 -63.11 18.65 -71.62
CA MET A 1 -62.75 19.65 -70.59
C MET A 1 -63.22 19.13 -69.25
N SER A 2 -62.30 18.61 -68.42
CA SER A 2 -62.58 18.19 -67.04
C SER A 2 -61.44 18.71 -66.17
N ARG A 3 -61.78 19.54 -65.18
CA ARG A 3 -60.84 20.14 -64.22
C ARG A 3 -60.76 19.23 -62.99
N VAL A 4 -59.57 18.72 -62.69
CA VAL A 4 -59.27 18.05 -61.41
C VAL A 4 -58.65 19.07 -60.45
N HIS A 5 -59.24 19.20 -59.26
CA HIS A 5 -58.73 19.99 -58.14
C HIS A 5 -57.65 19.20 -57.39
N LEU A 6 -56.45 19.78 -57.21
CA LEU A 6 -55.46 19.27 -56.25
C LEU A 6 -55.42 20.19 -55.02
N ARG A 7 -55.77 19.63 -53.85
CA ARG A 7 -55.64 20.28 -52.54
C ARG A 7 -54.16 20.35 -52.15
N LYS A 8 -53.68 21.51 -51.71
CA LYS A 8 -52.36 21.69 -51.11
C LYS A 8 -52.43 21.32 -49.62
N THR A 9 -51.68 20.30 -49.21
CA THR A 9 -51.47 19.94 -47.80
C THR A 9 -50.32 20.79 -47.24
N LEU A 10 -50.58 21.52 -46.16
CA LEU A 10 -49.61 22.35 -45.44
C LEU A 10 -48.88 21.47 -44.40
N LEU A 11 -47.57 21.28 -44.54
CA LEU A 11 -46.73 20.69 -43.49
C LEU A 11 -46.19 21.81 -42.60
N VAL A 12 -46.53 21.77 -41.31
CA VAL A 12 -45.92 22.60 -40.27
C VAL A 12 -44.76 21.80 -39.67
N VAL A 13 -43.53 22.31 -39.83
CA VAL A 13 -42.35 21.77 -39.16
C VAL A 13 -42.15 22.58 -37.86
N LEU A 14 -42.35 21.94 -36.71
CA LEU A 14 -41.95 22.47 -35.41
C LEU A 14 -40.43 22.31 -35.25
N ALA A 15 -39.70 23.42 -35.18
CA ALA A 15 -38.30 23.42 -34.77
C ALA A 15 -38.24 23.44 -33.23
N VAL A 16 -37.80 22.34 -32.63
CA VAL A 16 -37.44 22.29 -31.21
C VAL A 16 -35.98 22.70 -31.09
N ALA A 17 -35.73 23.88 -30.54
CA ALA A 17 -34.38 24.33 -30.19
C ALA A 17 -33.92 23.62 -28.91
N PHE A 18 -32.95 22.71 -29.03
CA PHE A 18 -32.23 22.13 -27.90
C PHE A 18 -31.27 23.20 -27.36
N LEU A 19 -31.62 23.82 -26.24
CA LEU A 19 -30.72 24.68 -25.49
C LEU A 19 -29.78 23.78 -24.69
N ALA A 20 -28.61 23.44 -25.27
CA ALA A 20 -27.53 22.82 -24.51
C ALA A 20 -27.02 23.84 -23.49
N GLY A 21 -27.43 23.66 -22.23
CA GLY A 21 -26.94 24.45 -21.11
C GLY A 21 -25.42 24.25 -21.00
N LEU A 22 -24.68 25.29 -21.32
CA LEU A 22 -23.27 25.42 -20.99
C LEU A 22 -23.18 25.58 -19.47
N ILE A 23 -23.19 24.47 -18.73
CA ILE A 23 -22.77 24.47 -17.32
C ILE A 23 -21.27 24.76 -17.39
N GLY A 24 -20.89 26.02 -17.22
CA GLY A 24 -19.49 26.37 -17.04
C GLY A 24 -18.97 25.56 -15.86
N LYS A 25 -17.94 24.74 -16.08
CA LYS A 25 -17.13 24.20 -14.98
C LYS A 25 -16.67 25.42 -14.19
N VAL A 26 -17.24 25.63 -13.01
CA VAL A 26 -16.64 26.55 -12.04
C VAL A 26 -15.26 25.98 -11.78
N ALA A 27 -14.22 26.72 -12.14
CA ALA A 27 -12.86 26.34 -11.81
C ALA A 27 -12.79 26.27 -10.28
N PHE A 28 -12.61 25.07 -9.75
CA PHE A 28 -12.20 24.90 -8.37
C PHE A 28 -10.88 25.65 -8.20
N THR A 29 -10.73 26.42 -7.13
CA THR A 29 -9.53 27.25 -6.87
C THR A 29 -9.07 27.06 -5.43
N GLY A 30 -9.27 25.84 -4.88
CA GLY A 30 -9.03 25.51 -3.47
C GLY A 30 -7.82 26.27 -2.91
N THR A 31 -8.04 27.06 -1.87
CA THR A 31 -6.96 27.83 -1.25
C THR A 31 -6.21 26.91 -0.29
N GLU A 32 -4.88 26.90 -0.36
CA GLU A 32 -4.05 26.13 0.56
C GLU A 32 -4.41 26.43 2.02
N ASP A 33 -4.50 25.36 2.81
CA ASP A 33 -4.66 25.41 4.26
C ASP A 33 -3.44 24.75 4.92
N PRO A 34 -2.58 25.50 5.62
CA PRO A 34 -1.37 24.95 6.24
C PRO A 34 -1.65 23.98 7.39
N THR A 35 -2.91 23.86 7.82
CA THR A 35 -3.35 22.87 8.83
C THR A 35 -3.81 21.55 8.22
N LYS A 36 -3.76 21.43 6.89
CA LYS A 36 -4.19 20.26 6.12
C LYS A 36 -3.09 19.79 5.17
N LEU A 37 -3.25 18.57 4.67
CA LEU A 37 -2.45 18.08 3.55
C LEU A 37 -3.04 18.66 2.26
N ASN A 38 -2.29 19.55 1.59
CA ASN A 38 -2.71 20.14 0.32
C ASN A 38 -2.20 19.27 -0.85
N ALA A 39 -3.10 18.61 -1.56
CA ALA A 39 -2.82 17.98 -2.85
C ALA A 39 -2.79 19.03 -3.95
N VAL A 40 -1.59 19.38 -4.41
CA VAL A 40 -1.38 20.43 -5.42
C VAL A 40 -1.48 19.86 -6.83
N LYS A 41 -2.20 20.54 -7.72
CA LYS A 41 -2.31 20.10 -9.10
C LYS A 41 -0.99 20.24 -9.84
N VAL A 42 -0.60 19.21 -10.58
CA VAL A 42 0.62 19.20 -11.40
C VAL A 42 0.32 18.83 -12.85
N ALA A 43 1.00 19.49 -13.78
CA ALA A 43 0.89 19.19 -15.21
C ALA A 43 1.65 17.91 -15.61
N THR A 44 2.70 17.58 -14.85
CA THR A 44 3.52 16.38 -15.04
C THR A 44 3.49 15.59 -13.74
N ALA A 45 3.01 14.35 -13.82
CA ALA A 45 3.00 13.44 -12.69
C ALA A 45 4.44 13.11 -12.24
N PRO A 46 4.69 12.92 -10.94
CA PRO A 46 5.91 12.27 -10.49
C PRO A 46 5.93 10.81 -10.97
N LEU A 47 7.13 10.23 -11.03
CA LEU A 47 7.30 8.80 -11.15
C LEU A 47 6.93 8.14 -9.82
N VAL A 48 6.85 6.81 -9.83
CA VAL A 48 6.64 6.02 -8.62
C VAL A 48 7.79 5.03 -8.60
N ASP A 49 8.95 5.56 -8.23
CA ASP A 49 10.24 4.85 -8.26
C ASP A 49 11.01 4.97 -6.94
N GLY A 50 10.46 5.68 -5.95
CA GLY A 50 11.04 5.82 -4.62
C GLY A 50 12.05 6.95 -4.55
N ASP A 51 12.10 7.83 -5.55
CA ASP A 51 12.91 9.05 -5.58
C ASP A 51 12.04 10.30 -5.39
N SER A 52 12.22 10.98 -4.26
CA SER A 52 11.55 12.27 -4.01
C SER A 52 12.05 13.44 -4.86
N GLY A 53 12.99 13.22 -5.78
CA GLY A 53 13.63 14.24 -6.61
C GLY A 53 12.81 14.80 -7.76
N ASP A 54 11.61 14.26 -8.03
CA ASP A 54 10.75 14.76 -9.09
C ASP A 54 10.31 16.22 -8.88
N ALA A 55 10.35 17.01 -9.95
CA ALA A 55 9.97 18.44 -9.93
C ALA A 55 8.51 18.69 -9.49
N ALA A 56 7.64 17.68 -9.56
CA ALA A 56 6.27 17.75 -9.05
C ALA A 56 6.25 17.96 -7.52
N TRP A 57 7.16 17.31 -6.78
CA TRP A 57 7.21 17.38 -5.32
C TRP A 57 7.68 18.73 -4.77
N GLU A 58 8.30 19.57 -5.61
CA GLU A 58 8.63 20.96 -5.28
C GLU A 58 7.38 21.86 -5.23
N LYS A 59 6.26 21.44 -5.82
CA LYS A 59 5.00 22.20 -5.82
C LYS A 59 4.20 22.03 -4.54
N ALA A 60 4.36 20.90 -3.86
CA ALA A 60 3.65 20.60 -2.63
C ALA A 60 4.45 20.99 -1.40
N THR A 61 3.77 21.66 -0.46
CA THR A 61 4.31 21.92 0.88
C THR A 61 4.22 20.65 1.72
N GLU A 62 5.29 20.36 2.46
CA GLU A 62 5.30 19.23 3.39
C GLU A 62 4.36 19.51 4.59
N TYR A 63 3.43 18.58 4.80
CA TYR A 63 2.54 18.52 5.95
C TYR A 63 3.15 17.56 6.97
N GLU A 64 3.58 18.09 8.13
CA GLU A 64 4.15 17.30 9.21
C GLU A 64 3.03 16.65 10.03
N ILE A 65 3.03 15.31 10.09
CA ILE A 65 2.16 14.54 10.97
C ILE A 65 2.99 14.05 12.15
N PRO A 66 2.81 14.63 13.36
CA PRO A 66 3.51 14.14 14.54
C PRO A 66 2.95 12.77 14.95
N LEU A 67 3.75 11.72 14.77
CA LEU A 67 3.47 10.36 15.22
C LEU A 67 4.35 10.05 16.44
N GLY A 68 4.00 10.65 17.58
CA GLY A 68 4.79 10.54 18.80
C GLY A 68 6.19 11.14 18.61
N ALA A 69 7.23 10.32 18.73
CA ALA A 69 8.62 10.74 18.48
C ALA A 69 9.06 10.59 17.02
N VAL A 70 8.27 9.88 16.19
CA VAL A 70 8.51 9.72 14.77
C VAL A 70 8.01 10.95 14.04
N LYS A 71 8.92 11.63 13.36
CA LYS A 71 8.55 12.72 12.44
C LYS A 71 8.18 12.12 11.11
N THR A 72 6.97 12.41 10.65
CA THR A 72 6.48 11.98 9.35
C THR A 72 6.14 13.20 8.52
N GLY A 73 6.81 13.35 7.38
CA GLY A 73 6.52 14.38 6.40
C GLY A 73 5.66 13.80 5.28
N ILE A 74 4.58 14.49 4.92
CA ILE A 74 3.70 14.06 3.82
C ILE A 74 3.50 15.20 2.84
N LYS A 75 3.64 14.90 1.55
CA LYS A 75 3.25 15.78 0.44
C LYS A 75 2.23 15.06 -0.42
N ALA A 76 1.37 15.83 -1.09
CA ALA A 76 0.45 15.29 -2.06
C ALA A 76 0.43 16.16 -3.31
N VAL A 77 0.36 15.51 -4.47
CA VAL A 77 0.09 16.17 -5.75
C VAL A 77 -0.95 15.35 -6.52
N TYR A 78 -1.63 15.97 -7.46
CA TYR A 78 -2.58 15.25 -8.31
C TYR A 78 -2.54 15.73 -9.75
N THR A 79 -2.99 14.86 -10.64
CA THR A 79 -3.29 15.18 -12.04
C THR A 79 -4.80 15.12 -12.27
N GLU A 80 -5.27 15.29 -13.50
CA GLU A 80 -6.68 15.09 -13.84
C GLU A 80 -7.22 13.67 -13.54
N LYS A 81 -6.36 12.69 -13.24
CA LYS A 81 -6.76 11.29 -13.07
C LYS A 81 -6.25 10.62 -11.81
N ASP A 82 -5.07 11.03 -11.34
CA ASP A 82 -4.32 10.29 -10.33
C ASP A 82 -3.95 11.20 -9.15
N LEU A 83 -4.09 10.68 -7.93
CA LEU A 83 -3.53 11.21 -6.70
C LEU A 83 -2.17 10.54 -6.44
N PHE A 84 -1.21 11.35 -6.01
CA PHE A 84 0.11 10.92 -5.59
C PHE A 84 0.39 11.41 -4.18
N ILE A 85 0.95 10.53 -3.34
CA ILE A 85 1.37 10.85 -1.98
C ILE A 85 2.86 10.51 -1.85
N LEU A 86 3.64 11.45 -1.35
CA LEU A 86 5.01 11.24 -0.91
C LEU A 86 5.02 11.27 0.62
N ALA A 87 5.47 10.20 1.25
CA ALA A 87 5.61 10.12 2.71
C ALA A 87 7.06 9.81 3.08
N SER A 88 7.56 10.44 4.15
CA SER A 88 8.87 10.15 4.70
C SER A 88 8.82 10.02 6.22
N TRP A 89 9.65 9.14 6.79
CA TRP A 89 9.86 9.09 8.23
C TRP A 89 11.25 8.56 8.57
N ASN A 90 11.74 8.93 9.75
CA ASN A 90 12.99 8.38 10.26
C ASN A 90 12.75 7.01 10.88
N ASP A 91 13.58 6.05 10.52
CA ASP A 91 13.56 4.68 11.01
C ASP A 91 15.00 4.16 11.03
N SER A 92 15.52 3.87 12.22
CA SER A 92 16.93 3.46 12.37
C SER A 92 17.25 2.12 11.73
N THR A 93 16.23 1.34 11.35
CA THR A 93 16.38 0.05 10.71
C THR A 93 15.61 -0.01 9.40
N PHE A 94 16.11 -0.79 8.46
CA PHE A 94 15.30 -1.31 7.36
C PHE A 94 14.77 -2.66 7.81
N SER A 95 13.56 -2.68 8.35
CA SER A 95 12.97 -3.89 8.90
C SER A 95 12.08 -4.61 7.90
N ILE A 96 12.60 -5.70 7.35
CA ILE A 96 11.93 -6.56 6.36
C ILE A 96 11.85 -8.03 6.82
N VAL A 97 12.59 -8.41 7.85
CA VAL A 97 12.52 -9.76 8.43
C VAL A 97 11.26 -9.90 9.28
N ARG A 98 10.41 -10.89 8.96
CA ARG A 98 9.19 -11.16 9.73
C ARG A 98 9.33 -12.37 10.65
N GLY A 99 8.48 -12.43 11.68
CA GLY A 99 8.37 -13.54 12.63
C GLY A 99 8.34 -14.95 12.04
N GLY A 100 7.77 -15.10 10.85
CA GLY A 100 7.69 -16.37 10.12
C GLY A 100 8.78 -16.63 9.09
N SER A 101 9.85 -15.82 9.05
CA SER A 101 11.01 -16.03 8.16
C SER A 101 11.85 -17.21 8.66
N TRP A 102 12.57 -17.88 7.77
CA TRP A 102 13.23 -19.15 8.06
C TRP A 102 14.75 -19.06 8.11
N VAL A 103 15.32 -19.80 9.05
CA VAL A 103 16.76 -20.11 9.15
C VAL A 103 16.96 -21.61 9.17
N TRP A 104 17.97 -22.08 8.45
CA TRP A 104 18.43 -23.46 8.52
C TRP A 104 19.59 -23.59 9.51
N ASP A 105 19.51 -24.55 10.43
CA ASP A 105 20.54 -24.80 11.45
C ASP A 105 21.53 -25.93 11.09
N GLY A 106 21.42 -26.49 9.88
CA GLY A 106 22.17 -27.67 9.44
C GLY A 106 21.37 -28.99 9.56
N ASN A 107 20.23 -28.97 10.24
CA ASN A 107 19.40 -30.15 10.47
C ASN A 107 17.88 -29.86 10.37
N ALA A 108 17.43 -28.70 10.80
CA ALA A 108 16.03 -28.30 10.78
C ALA A 108 15.85 -26.82 10.39
N TRP A 109 14.69 -26.54 9.81
CA TRP A 109 14.23 -25.18 9.54
C TRP A 109 13.56 -24.61 10.79
N ASN A 110 13.92 -23.39 11.14
CA ASN A 110 13.39 -22.67 12.29
C ASN A 110 12.71 -21.38 11.84
N SER A 111 11.41 -21.23 12.14
CA SER A 111 10.64 -20.00 11.95
C SER A 111 10.08 -19.50 13.28
N LYS A 112 10.89 -18.77 14.05
CA LYS A 112 10.46 -18.15 15.31
C LYS A 112 11.28 -16.89 15.59
N ARG A 113 11.15 -15.92 14.70
CA ARG A 113 11.75 -14.60 14.89
C ARG A 113 10.84 -13.75 15.79
N GLU A 114 10.71 -14.16 17.04
CA GLU A 114 9.83 -13.49 18.01
C GLU A 114 10.17 -12.00 18.09
N GLY A 115 9.14 -11.16 18.12
CA GLY A 115 9.28 -9.71 18.13
C GLY A 115 9.55 -9.08 16.76
N GLN A 116 9.89 -9.86 15.72
CA GLN A 116 10.14 -9.30 14.40
C GLN A 116 8.86 -9.17 13.57
N ALA A 117 8.69 -7.97 13.01
CA ALA A 117 7.72 -7.66 11.99
C ALA A 117 8.42 -6.88 10.86
N GLU A 118 7.64 -6.21 10.04
CA GLU A 118 8.18 -5.37 8.97
C GLU A 118 7.79 -3.92 9.21
N ASP A 119 8.56 -3.03 8.60
CA ASP A 119 8.23 -1.62 8.48
C ASP A 119 7.01 -1.42 7.62
N ARG A 120 6.12 -0.56 8.11
CA ARG A 120 4.85 -0.23 7.47
C ARG A 120 4.51 1.22 7.72
N ILE A 121 3.83 1.79 6.73
CA ILE A 121 2.98 2.96 6.89
C ILE A 121 1.59 2.60 6.34
N ALA A 122 0.53 3.01 7.04
CA ALA A 122 -0.83 2.80 6.59
C ALA A 122 -1.63 4.11 6.60
N PHE A 123 -2.37 4.34 5.52
CA PHE A 123 -3.36 5.40 5.39
C PHE A 123 -4.74 4.78 5.51
N PHE A 124 -5.62 5.41 6.29
CA PHE A 124 -6.99 4.93 6.48
C PHE A 124 -7.98 6.06 6.18
N TRP A 125 -8.91 5.79 5.27
CA TRP A 125 -9.87 6.73 4.73
C TRP A 125 -11.30 6.26 5.08
N PRO A 126 -12.10 7.05 5.80
CA PRO A 126 -13.50 6.70 6.04
C PRO A 126 -14.31 6.84 4.74
N ILE A 127 -15.06 5.81 4.36
CA ILE A 127 -16.03 5.90 3.25
C ILE A 127 -17.37 6.42 3.80
N ASN A 128 -17.84 5.82 4.90
CA ASN A 128 -19.11 6.18 5.53
C ASN A 128 -19.07 5.92 7.05
N ILE A 129 -18.06 6.46 7.73
CA ILE A 129 -17.84 6.28 9.19
C ILE A 129 -18.02 7.64 9.89
N PRO A 130 -19.22 7.99 10.38
CA PRO A 130 -19.48 9.31 10.97
C PRO A 130 -18.57 9.64 12.15
N ASP A 131 -18.26 8.62 12.98
CA ASP A 131 -17.43 8.78 14.17
C ASP A 131 -15.97 9.11 13.85
N PHE A 132 -15.53 8.95 12.60
CA PHE A 132 -14.15 9.21 12.19
C PHE A 132 -13.73 10.66 12.45
N GLN A 133 -14.64 11.62 12.29
CA GLN A 133 -14.37 13.03 12.56
C GLN A 133 -13.93 13.29 14.01
N SER A 134 -14.35 12.45 14.96
CA SER A 134 -14.01 12.58 16.38
C SER A 134 -12.92 11.62 16.85
N LYS A 135 -12.86 10.41 16.29
CA LYS A 135 -11.99 9.31 16.75
C LYS A 135 -10.79 9.05 15.83
N GLY A 136 -10.81 9.51 14.56
CA GLY A 136 -9.80 9.16 13.56
C GLY A 136 -9.68 7.64 13.38
N CYS A 137 -8.48 7.13 13.11
CA CYS A 137 -8.26 5.70 12.89
C CYS A 137 -8.52 4.81 14.11
N LEU A 138 -8.80 5.39 15.29
CA LEU A 138 -9.25 4.63 16.46
C LEU A 138 -10.65 4.07 16.32
N VAL A 139 -11.47 4.54 15.35
CA VAL A 139 -12.81 3.97 15.09
C VAL A 139 -12.79 2.46 14.86
N LYS A 140 -11.68 1.91 14.39
CA LYS A 140 -11.55 0.47 14.13
C LYS A 140 -10.82 -0.31 15.24
N CYS A 141 -10.32 0.37 16.29
CA CYS A 141 -9.38 -0.23 17.24
C CYS A 141 -10.09 -0.77 18.49
N HIS A 142 -9.98 -2.07 18.70
CA HIS A 142 -10.57 -2.81 19.82
C HIS A 142 -9.51 -3.68 20.53
N PRO A 143 -8.62 -3.08 21.35
CA PRO A 143 -7.45 -3.78 21.92
C PRO A 143 -7.79 -5.03 22.74
N SER A 144 -8.99 -5.10 23.32
CA SER A 144 -9.48 -6.27 24.07
C SER A 144 -9.53 -7.57 23.27
N TYR A 145 -9.51 -7.49 21.92
CA TYR A 145 -9.54 -8.64 21.03
C TYR A 145 -8.18 -8.94 20.37
N GLY A 146 -7.10 -8.29 20.81
CA GLY A 146 -5.75 -8.50 20.28
C GLY A 146 -5.67 -8.26 18.77
N VAL A 147 -5.07 -9.22 18.04
CA VAL A 147 -4.85 -9.10 16.57
C VAL A 147 -6.15 -8.97 15.77
N SER A 148 -7.25 -9.57 16.25
CA SER A 148 -8.58 -9.50 15.65
C SER A 148 -9.32 -8.20 15.97
N GLY A 149 -8.77 -7.34 16.83
CA GLY A 149 -9.37 -6.09 17.29
C GLY A 149 -9.35 -4.95 16.27
N ALA A 150 -9.42 -5.24 14.97
CA ALA A 150 -9.43 -4.26 13.90
C ALA A 150 -10.72 -4.38 13.09
N PHE A 151 -11.81 -3.73 13.52
CA PHE A 151 -13.14 -3.78 12.90
C PHE A 151 -13.95 -2.53 13.30
N LEU A 152 -15.00 -2.18 12.55
CA LEU A 152 -15.86 -1.00 12.82
C LEU A 152 -17.05 -1.34 13.74
N ASP A 153 -17.64 -0.31 14.34
CA ASP A 153 -18.68 -0.46 15.37
C ASP A 153 -20.09 -0.68 14.80
N ASN A 154 -20.40 -0.15 13.60
CA ASN A 154 -21.77 -0.18 13.09
C ASN A 154 -21.90 -0.94 11.74
N PRO A 155 -22.92 -1.82 11.60
CA PRO A 155 -23.19 -2.51 10.34
C PRO A 155 -23.35 -1.55 9.15
N GLY A 156 -22.68 -1.88 8.04
CA GLY A 156 -22.71 -1.08 6.81
C GLY A 156 -21.66 0.03 6.75
N GLU A 157 -20.93 0.30 7.84
CA GLU A 157 -19.74 1.15 7.79
C GLU A 157 -18.61 0.45 7.03
N LYS A 158 -17.86 1.24 6.27
CA LYS A 158 -16.69 0.84 5.50
C LYS A 158 -15.63 1.93 5.56
N GLY A 159 -14.36 1.52 5.62
CA GLY A 159 -13.21 2.39 5.44
C GLY A 159 -12.18 1.73 4.54
N ASP A 160 -11.52 2.53 3.72
CA ASP A 160 -10.44 2.14 2.83
C ASP A 160 -9.10 2.23 3.59
N MET A 161 -8.18 1.29 3.38
CA MET A 161 -6.92 1.12 4.09
C MET A 161 -5.77 0.76 3.15
N TRP A 162 -4.99 1.77 2.79
CA TRP A 162 -3.75 1.61 2.03
C TRP A 162 -2.62 1.24 2.98
N HIS A 163 -2.13 0.01 2.91
CA HIS A 163 -1.13 -0.51 3.84
C HIS A 163 0.18 -0.86 3.11
N MET A 164 1.17 0.03 3.14
CA MET A 164 2.53 -0.27 2.71
C MET A 164 3.14 -1.32 3.63
N LYS A 165 3.75 -2.35 3.04
CA LYS A 165 4.39 -3.44 3.78
C LYS A 165 5.74 -3.79 3.14
N ALA A 166 6.83 -3.45 3.82
CA ALA A 166 8.18 -3.58 3.28
C ALA A 166 8.48 -5.00 2.77
N ALA A 167 8.10 -6.04 3.51
CA ALA A 167 8.41 -7.44 3.19
C ALA A 167 7.34 -8.16 2.36
N ARG A 168 6.13 -7.60 2.34
CA ARG A 168 4.96 -8.30 1.77
C ARG A 168 4.46 -7.73 0.46
N SER A 169 4.72 -6.48 0.14
CA SER A 169 4.05 -5.85 -1.01
C SER A 169 4.92 -4.83 -1.74
N LEU A 170 5.92 -4.25 -1.07
CA LEU A 170 6.74 -3.19 -1.64
C LEU A 170 7.67 -3.69 -2.76
N GLY A 171 8.18 -4.91 -2.67
CA GLY A 171 9.11 -5.49 -3.65
C GLY A 171 8.47 -6.29 -4.79
N VAL A 172 7.16 -6.19 -5.02
CA VAL A 172 6.47 -7.07 -5.99
C VAL A 172 7.02 -6.93 -7.41
N ILE A 173 7.24 -5.69 -7.89
CA ILE A 173 7.63 -5.40 -9.28
C ILE A 173 9.16 -5.46 -9.43
N SER A 174 9.90 -4.78 -8.55
CA SER A 174 11.37 -4.76 -8.62
C SER A 174 12.00 -4.38 -7.29
N GLN A 175 13.30 -4.63 -7.18
CA GLN A 175 14.13 -4.20 -6.07
C GLN A 175 15.51 -3.78 -6.57
N SER A 176 16.16 -2.90 -5.84
CA SER A 176 17.57 -2.61 -6.01
C SER A 176 18.22 -2.26 -4.68
N GLN A 177 19.47 -2.66 -4.53
CA GLN A 177 20.29 -2.38 -3.38
C GLN A 177 21.53 -1.60 -3.80
N SER A 178 21.92 -0.61 -3.00
CA SER A 178 23.18 0.10 -3.18
C SER A 178 23.78 0.55 -1.85
N GLY A 179 24.96 1.17 -1.91
CA GLY A 179 25.72 1.56 -0.73
C GLY A 179 26.45 0.37 -0.09
N SER A 180 26.67 0.44 1.22
CA SER A 180 27.33 -0.61 2.00
C SER A 180 26.40 -1.08 3.11
N PRO A 181 25.54 -2.07 2.85
CA PRO A 181 24.63 -2.61 3.84
C PRO A 181 25.36 -3.10 5.10
N VAL A 182 24.78 -2.82 6.26
CA VAL A 182 25.20 -3.39 7.54
C VAL A 182 24.02 -4.16 8.10
N ILE A 183 24.15 -5.48 8.17
CA ILE A 183 23.09 -6.39 8.60
C ILE A 183 23.34 -6.81 10.05
N GLY A 184 22.34 -6.64 10.91
CA GLY A 184 22.40 -7.01 12.32
C GLY A 184 22.24 -8.51 12.55
N ASP A 185 22.45 -8.96 13.79
CA ASP A 185 22.20 -10.36 14.21
C ASP A 185 20.72 -10.74 14.13
N ASP A 186 19.85 -9.75 14.14
CA ASP A 186 18.42 -9.86 13.92
C ASP A 186 18.07 -9.89 12.41
N HIS A 187 19.08 -9.81 11.55
CA HIS A 187 18.97 -9.81 10.09
C HIS A 187 18.26 -8.60 9.50
N GLN A 188 18.00 -7.55 10.29
CA GLN A 188 17.56 -6.26 9.74
C GLN A 188 18.79 -5.44 9.31
N ALA A 189 18.61 -4.51 8.37
CA ALA A 189 19.71 -3.64 7.97
C ALA A 189 19.70 -2.32 8.77
N THR A 190 20.89 -1.80 9.07
CA THR A 190 21.11 -0.54 9.81
C THR A 190 21.90 0.50 9.01
N ALA A 191 22.37 0.12 7.82
CA ALA A 191 22.96 1.01 6.83
C ALA A 191 22.71 0.44 5.43
N GLY A 192 22.93 1.26 4.40
CA GLY A 192 22.69 0.92 3.00
C GLY A 192 21.53 1.71 2.40
N THR A 193 21.23 1.41 1.14
CA THR A 193 20.09 1.99 0.41
C THR A 193 19.34 0.86 -0.29
N PHE A 194 18.04 0.73 0.01
CA PHE A 194 17.16 -0.31 -0.51
C PHE A 194 15.96 0.36 -1.16
N THR A 195 15.80 0.18 -2.47
CA THR A 195 14.67 0.70 -3.23
C THR A 195 13.83 -0.46 -3.73
N LEU A 196 12.52 -0.40 -3.49
CA LEU A 196 11.57 -1.44 -3.85
C LEU A 196 10.36 -0.80 -4.54
N VAL A 197 9.85 -1.47 -5.58
CA VAL A 197 8.68 -1.02 -6.35
C VAL A 197 7.64 -2.13 -6.38
N GLY A 198 6.39 -1.78 -6.15
CA GLY A 198 5.32 -2.76 -6.02
C GLY A 198 3.93 -2.15 -5.87
N TYR A 199 3.10 -2.82 -5.10
CA TYR A 199 1.70 -2.45 -4.88
C TYR A 199 1.44 -2.36 -3.39
N ILE A 200 0.59 -1.42 -2.98
CA ILE A 200 0.11 -1.37 -1.60
C ILE A 200 -0.68 -2.65 -1.28
N ASP A 201 -0.64 -3.14 -0.04
CA ASP A 201 -1.60 -4.17 0.39
C ASP A 201 -2.95 -3.49 0.63
N ASP A 202 -3.66 -3.27 -0.47
CA ASP A 202 -4.91 -2.50 -0.54
C ASP A 202 -6.06 -3.27 0.11
N LYS A 203 -6.81 -2.63 1.00
CA LYS A 203 -7.75 -3.32 1.87
C LYS A 203 -8.87 -2.37 2.26
N TYR A 204 -10.07 -2.91 2.44
CA TYR A 204 -11.12 -2.25 3.19
C TYR A 204 -11.31 -2.85 4.59
N VAL A 205 -11.95 -2.07 5.46
CA VAL A 205 -12.33 -2.44 6.83
C VAL A 205 -13.83 -2.30 7.01
N THR A 206 -14.48 -3.30 7.59
CA THR A 206 -15.92 -3.27 7.90
C THR A 206 -16.22 -3.56 9.36
N TYR A 207 -17.51 -3.50 9.69
CA TYR A 207 -18.06 -3.98 10.94
C TYR A 207 -17.88 -5.49 11.10
N GLU A 208 -17.60 -5.91 12.33
CA GLU A 208 -17.65 -7.32 12.72
C GLU A 208 -18.43 -7.51 14.03
N ASP A 209 -19.16 -8.61 14.13
CA ASP A 209 -19.74 -9.02 15.41
C ASP A 209 -18.61 -9.53 16.31
N ALA A 210 -18.37 -8.80 17.41
CA ALA A 210 -17.34 -9.15 18.39
C ALA A 210 -17.48 -10.56 18.98
N ALA A 211 -18.66 -11.19 18.91
CA ALA A 211 -18.86 -12.58 19.31
C ALA A 211 -18.27 -13.59 18.32
N ASN A 212 -18.00 -13.19 17.07
CA ASN A 212 -17.65 -14.07 15.94
C ASN A 212 -16.48 -13.51 15.09
N LEU A 213 -15.45 -12.92 15.73
CA LEU A 213 -14.37 -12.24 15.02
C LEU A 213 -13.50 -13.18 14.15
N PRO A 214 -13.22 -12.82 12.89
CA PRO A 214 -12.17 -13.44 12.08
C PRO A 214 -10.76 -13.21 12.65
N GLU A 215 -9.77 -13.97 12.16
CA GLU A 215 -8.35 -13.82 12.55
C GLU A 215 -7.81 -12.40 12.27
N ASP A 216 -8.20 -11.78 11.15
CA ASP A 216 -7.76 -10.43 10.78
C ASP A 216 -8.72 -9.31 11.24
N GLY A 217 -9.73 -9.66 12.05
CA GLY A 217 -10.85 -8.79 12.38
C GLY A 217 -11.70 -8.48 11.16
N GLY A 218 -12.15 -7.24 11.05
CA GLY A 218 -12.92 -6.71 9.92
C GLY A 218 -12.04 -6.16 8.81
N ARG A 219 -10.74 -6.48 8.78
CA ARG A 219 -9.86 -6.14 7.64
C ARG A 219 -10.07 -7.19 6.56
N HIS A 220 -10.52 -6.73 5.40
CA HIS A 220 -10.75 -7.58 4.26
C HIS A 220 -9.78 -7.24 3.16
N GLY A 221 -9.63 -8.18 2.24
CA GLY A 221 -8.99 -7.84 1.01
C GLY A 221 -9.99 -7.28 0.01
N ASP A 222 -9.65 -6.17 -0.66
CA ASP A 222 -10.31 -5.71 -1.87
C ASP A 222 -10.37 -6.83 -2.90
N SER A 223 -11.32 -6.69 -3.83
CA SER A 223 -11.58 -7.70 -4.84
C SER A 223 -10.30 -8.06 -5.62
N GLY A 224 -10.16 -9.35 -5.95
CA GLY A 224 -9.00 -9.88 -6.66
C GLY A 224 -8.03 -10.65 -5.77
N SER A 225 -6.78 -10.75 -6.23
CA SER A 225 -5.74 -11.56 -5.61
C SER A 225 -4.70 -10.71 -4.86
N SER A 226 -4.20 -11.23 -3.73
CA SER A 226 -3.21 -10.53 -2.89
C SER A 226 -1.81 -10.51 -3.52
N THR A 227 -1.00 -9.54 -3.08
CA THR A 227 0.42 -9.36 -3.41
C THR A 227 1.36 -10.47 -2.90
N TYR A 228 0.85 -11.43 -2.11
CA TYR A 228 1.67 -12.46 -1.49
C TYR A 228 0.96 -13.78 -1.19
N GLY A 229 1.71 -14.88 -1.33
CA GLY A 229 1.43 -16.22 -0.81
C GLY A 229 2.28 -16.56 0.42
N ARG A 230 2.04 -17.72 1.05
CA ARG A 230 2.85 -18.20 2.19
C ARG A 230 3.98 -19.09 1.70
N ASN A 231 5.23 -18.80 2.05
CA ASN A 231 6.37 -19.67 1.81
C ASN A 231 6.52 -20.67 2.97
N ARG A 232 5.58 -21.63 3.09
CA ARG A 232 5.67 -22.72 4.07
C ARG A 232 4.84 -23.93 3.72
N ASN A 233 5.32 -25.11 4.11
CA ASN A 233 4.55 -26.34 4.00
C ASN A 233 3.33 -26.34 4.94
N LYS A 234 2.43 -27.32 4.74
CA LYS A 234 1.19 -27.47 5.52
C LYS A 234 1.45 -27.61 7.02
N ASP A 235 2.51 -28.32 7.39
CA ASP A 235 2.89 -28.61 8.78
C ASP A 235 3.60 -27.44 9.46
N LYS A 236 3.94 -26.38 8.71
CA LYS A 236 4.66 -25.19 9.17
C LYS A 236 6.03 -25.54 9.78
N THR A 237 6.71 -26.52 9.18
CA THR A 237 8.04 -27.00 9.62
C THR A 237 9.18 -26.64 8.69
N ALA A 238 8.88 -26.13 7.49
CA ALA A 238 9.88 -25.71 6.50
C ALA A 238 9.27 -24.70 5.50
N PRO A 239 10.10 -23.87 4.84
CA PRO A 239 9.68 -23.12 3.66
C PRO A 239 9.29 -24.06 2.51
N LEU A 240 8.53 -23.55 1.54
CA LEU A 240 8.28 -24.28 0.29
C LEU A 240 9.49 -24.14 -0.65
N TYR A 241 10.01 -22.93 -0.77
CA TYR A 241 11.06 -22.59 -1.72
C TYR A 241 12.22 -21.86 -1.03
N LEU A 242 13.41 -22.11 -1.57
CA LEU A 242 14.67 -21.46 -1.23
C LEU A 242 15.32 -21.00 -2.53
N GLU A 243 15.71 -19.74 -2.62
CA GLU A 243 16.41 -19.24 -3.81
C GLU A 243 17.80 -19.87 -3.91
N LYS A 244 18.23 -20.20 -5.12
CA LYS A 244 19.51 -20.88 -5.33
C LYS A 244 20.69 -19.93 -5.22
N ASN A 245 20.62 -18.76 -5.84
CA ASN A 245 21.77 -17.88 -6.04
C ASN A 245 21.43 -16.39 -5.86
N PRO A 246 20.96 -15.95 -4.68
CA PRO A 246 20.73 -14.53 -4.44
C PRO A 246 22.01 -13.73 -4.63
N THR A 247 21.89 -12.61 -5.33
CA THR A 247 23.03 -11.76 -5.72
C THR A 247 23.44 -10.79 -4.63
N ASP A 248 22.49 -10.35 -3.81
CA ASP A 248 22.72 -9.48 -2.67
C ASP A 248 21.70 -9.72 -1.53
N TYR A 249 21.84 -8.98 -0.42
CA TYR A 249 20.97 -9.14 0.74
C TYR A 249 19.50 -8.88 0.41
N LEU A 250 19.18 -7.82 -0.34
CA LEU A 250 17.81 -7.50 -0.67
C LEU A 250 17.20 -8.55 -1.61
N ASP A 251 18.00 -9.06 -2.54
CA ASP A 251 17.63 -10.16 -3.44
C ASP A 251 17.21 -11.40 -2.64
N ALA A 252 18.06 -11.84 -1.70
CA ALA A 252 17.74 -12.96 -0.81
C ALA A 252 16.47 -12.74 0.05
N MET A 253 16.19 -11.49 0.41
CA MET A 253 15.11 -11.10 1.31
C MET A 253 13.75 -10.92 0.61
N ILE A 254 13.71 -10.97 -0.73
CA ILE A 254 12.49 -10.88 -1.51
C ILE A 254 12.41 -12.08 -2.45
N LEU A 255 11.44 -12.95 -2.19
CA LEU A 255 11.17 -14.11 -3.04
C LEU A 255 9.90 -13.86 -3.87
N ARG A 256 9.99 -13.96 -5.20
CA ARG A 256 8.85 -13.79 -6.12
C ARG A 256 8.37 -15.11 -6.72
N GLU A 257 7.10 -15.13 -7.12
CA GLU A 257 6.52 -16.24 -7.89
C GLU A 257 7.25 -16.42 -9.23
N SER A 258 7.71 -15.33 -9.85
CA SER A 258 8.52 -15.40 -11.08
C SER A 258 9.85 -16.15 -10.90
N GLU A 259 10.52 -16.02 -9.75
CA GLU A 259 11.76 -16.75 -9.45
C GLU A 259 11.48 -18.25 -9.27
N VAL A 260 10.31 -18.59 -8.72
CA VAL A 260 9.84 -19.98 -8.65
C VAL A 260 9.58 -20.52 -10.06
N ASP A 261 8.81 -19.81 -10.86
CA ASP A 261 8.43 -20.22 -12.22
C ASP A 261 9.62 -20.33 -13.18
N ASN A 262 10.62 -19.47 -13.02
CA ASN A 262 11.85 -19.48 -13.81
C ASN A 262 12.87 -20.54 -13.33
N GLY A 263 12.58 -21.27 -12.24
CA GLY A 263 13.46 -22.30 -11.71
C GLY A 263 14.70 -21.74 -10.98
N GLU A 264 14.65 -20.48 -10.55
CA GLU A 264 15.70 -19.82 -9.76
C GLU A 264 15.70 -20.29 -8.29
N THR A 265 14.62 -20.98 -7.89
CA THR A 265 14.46 -21.58 -6.56
C THR A 265 14.57 -23.10 -6.60
N VAL A 266 14.81 -23.71 -5.43
CA VAL A 266 14.61 -25.14 -5.17
C VAL A 266 13.36 -25.33 -4.32
N GLU A 267 12.55 -26.34 -4.64
CA GLU A 267 11.46 -26.78 -3.77
C GLU A 267 12.04 -27.67 -2.65
N ILE A 268 11.87 -27.24 -1.40
CA ILE A 268 12.48 -27.90 -0.23
C ILE A 268 12.04 -29.35 -0.08
N ALA A 269 10.81 -29.69 -0.46
CA ALA A 269 10.31 -31.07 -0.41
C ALA A 269 11.09 -32.04 -1.30
N ASN A 270 11.76 -31.53 -2.34
CA ASN A 270 12.49 -32.30 -3.33
C ASN A 270 14.01 -32.12 -3.26
N ALA A 271 14.49 -31.24 -2.37
CA ALA A 271 15.90 -30.93 -2.21
C ALA A 271 16.61 -31.96 -1.31
N THR A 272 17.86 -32.26 -1.65
CA THR A 272 18.77 -32.99 -0.75
C THR A 272 19.31 -32.08 0.35
N ALA A 273 19.82 -32.67 1.44
CA ALA A 273 20.45 -31.90 2.51
C ALA A 273 21.69 -31.12 2.02
N ASP A 274 22.45 -31.68 1.07
CA ASP A 274 23.62 -31.01 0.49
C ASP A 274 23.21 -29.77 -0.32
N GLU A 275 22.15 -29.86 -1.13
CA GLU A 275 21.59 -28.70 -1.85
C GLU A 275 21.06 -27.63 -0.89
N ILE A 276 20.32 -28.01 0.16
CA ILE A 276 19.85 -27.06 1.16
C ILE A 276 21.03 -26.35 1.83
N ASN A 277 22.07 -27.08 2.22
CA ASN A 277 23.27 -26.51 2.83
C ASN A 277 24.01 -25.55 1.88
N GLU A 278 24.12 -25.91 0.60
CA GLU A 278 24.75 -25.07 -0.42
C GLU A 278 24.00 -23.75 -0.60
N TYR A 279 22.70 -23.81 -0.89
CA TYR A 279 21.89 -22.62 -1.16
C TYR A 279 21.71 -21.76 0.10
N TRP A 280 21.51 -22.38 1.28
CA TRP A 280 21.47 -21.66 2.55
C TRP A 280 22.78 -20.94 2.86
N GLY A 281 23.92 -21.55 2.48
CA GLY A 281 25.23 -20.91 2.60
C GLY A 281 25.32 -19.56 1.86
N ASN A 282 24.51 -19.34 0.82
CA ASN A 282 24.41 -18.05 0.13
C ASN A 282 23.71 -17.00 1.00
N TYR A 283 22.57 -17.35 1.61
CA TYR A 283 21.85 -16.50 2.56
C TYR A 283 22.71 -16.13 3.77
N GLN A 284 23.45 -17.10 4.34
CA GLN A 284 24.31 -16.85 5.50
C GLN A 284 25.41 -15.83 5.21
N ARG A 285 26.03 -15.87 4.02
CA ARG A 285 27.06 -14.89 3.63
C ARG A 285 26.52 -13.46 3.48
N LEU A 286 25.24 -13.35 3.16
CA LEU A 286 24.54 -12.08 2.99
C LEU A 286 23.92 -11.56 4.30
N GLY A 287 23.95 -12.37 5.37
CA GLY A 287 23.21 -12.06 6.59
C GLY A 287 21.69 -12.12 6.39
N ALA A 288 21.20 -12.78 5.35
CA ALA A 288 19.78 -12.86 5.01
C ALA A 288 19.07 -14.05 5.69
N VAL A 289 17.76 -14.11 5.53
CA VAL A 289 16.90 -15.25 5.91
C VAL A 289 15.95 -15.59 4.75
N VAL A 290 15.40 -16.79 4.75
CA VAL A 290 14.39 -17.13 3.74
C VAL A 290 13.08 -16.41 4.07
N PRO A 291 12.50 -15.64 3.14
CA PRO A 291 11.30 -14.85 3.43
C PRO A 291 10.08 -15.72 3.80
N GLU A 292 9.24 -15.21 4.70
CA GLU A 292 7.96 -15.83 5.07
C GLU A 292 6.98 -15.94 3.87
N ARG A 293 7.17 -15.10 2.85
CA ARG A 293 6.20 -14.82 1.80
C ARG A 293 6.81 -14.95 0.43
N ILE A 294 5.97 -15.33 -0.54
CA ILE A 294 6.28 -15.35 -1.96
C ILE A 294 5.45 -14.23 -2.58
N LEU A 295 6.10 -13.24 -3.17
CA LEU A 295 5.45 -12.07 -3.75
C LEU A 295 4.93 -12.37 -5.16
N ARG A 296 3.81 -11.74 -5.52
CA ARG A 296 3.19 -11.85 -6.85
C ARG A 296 2.40 -10.59 -7.16
N GLU A 297 2.11 -10.36 -8.43
CA GLU A 297 1.24 -9.25 -8.82
C GLU A 297 -0.19 -9.48 -8.28
N PRO A 298 -0.82 -8.45 -7.71
CA PRO A 298 -2.24 -8.50 -7.36
C PRO A 298 -3.10 -8.37 -8.62
N SER A 299 -4.41 -8.61 -8.49
CA SER A 299 -5.38 -8.44 -9.57
C SER A 299 -6.57 -7.59 -9.14
N ASP A 300 -7.32 -7.08 -10.11
CA ASP A 300 -8.57 -6.35 -9.90
C ASP A 300 -8.37 -5.15 -8.96
N SER A 301 -9.34 -4.83 -8.09
CA SER A 301 -9.25 -3.64 -7.22
C SER A 301 -8.07 -3.70 -6.26
N ARG A 302 -7.64 -4.91 -5.85
CA ARG A 302 -6.44 -5.11 -5.03
C ARG A 302 -5.14 -4.63 -5.70
N ALA A 303 -5.16 -4.27 -6.98
CA ALA A 303 -4.04 -3.70 -7.72
C ALA A 303 -4.13 -2.18 -7.96
N ASP A 304 -5.15 -1.49 -7.43
CA ASP A 304 -5.44 -0.08 -7.74
C ASP A 304 -4.36 0.88 -7.25
N VAL A 305 -3.69 0.54 -6.14
CA VAL A 305 -2.71 1.41 -5.50
C VAL A 305 -1.28 0.90 -5.73
N LYS A 306 -0.52 1.68 -6.49
CA LYS A 306 0.92 1.44 -6.76
C LYS A 306 1.78 2.17 -5.75
N GLN A 307 2.97 1.63 -5.49
CA GLN A 307 3.93 2.26 -4.60
C GLN A 307 5.38 2.00 -5.02
N ALA A 308 6.25 2.89 -4.57
CA ALA A 308 7.68 2.65 -4.52
C ALA A 308 8.23 3.22 -3.22
N GLY A 309 9.30 2.62 -2.70
CA GLY A 309 9.87 3.01 -1.44
C GLY A 309 11.36 2.81 -1.38
N THR A 310 12.06 3.83 -0.92
CA THR A 310 13.49 3.79 -0.64
C THR A 310 13.72 3.95 0.85
N TRP A 311 14.41 3.00 1.47
CA TRP A 311 15.07 3.22 2.75
C TRP A 311 16.54 3.55 2.51
N SER A 312 17.04 4.63 3.08
CA SER A 312 18.45 5.01 2.97
C SER A 312 18.98 5.52 4.30
N ASN A 313 19.87 4.75 4.92
CA ASN A 313 20.61 5.11 6.13
C ASN A 313 19.78 5.81 7.22
N GLY A 314 18.67 5.18 7.64
CA GLY A 314 17.89 5.67 8.77
C GLY A 314 16.59 6.41 8.39
N GLN A 315 16.21 6.41 7.11
CA GLN A 315 15.04 7.15 6.63
C GLN A 315 14.33 6.39 5.51
N TRP A 316 13.02 6.30 5.62
CA TRP A 316 12.11 5.86 4.55
C TRP A 316 11.59 7.06 3.74
N THR A 317 11.48 6.87 2.42
CA THR A 317 10.79 7.74 1.47
C THR A 317 9.90 6.87 0.59
N ILE A 318 8.60 7.09 0.62
CA ILE A 318 7.58 6.28 -0.06
C ILE A 318 6.74 7.16 -0.99
N GLU A 319 6.60 6.73 -2.23
CA GLU A 319 5.66 7.28 -3.21
C GLU A 319 4.48 6.31 -3.38
N ILE A 320 3.28 6.85 -3.37
CA ILE A 320 2.03 6.11 -3.59
C ILE A 320 1.29 6.78 -4.74
N LYS A 321 0.73 5.98 -5.63
CA LYS A 321 -0.14 6.42 -6.71
C LYS A 321 -1.44 5.63 -6.71
N ARG A 322 -2.57 6.34 -6.83
CA ARG A 322 -3.89 5.77 -7.08
C ARG A 322 -4.68 6.67 -8.03
N ALA A 323 -5.60 6.11 -8.79
CA ALA A 323 -6.63 6.90 -9.47
C ALA A 323 -7.45 7.73 -8.44
N LEU A 324 -7.92 8.90 -8.85
CA LEU A 324 -8.85 9.72 -8.06
C LEU A 324 -10.20 9.00 -7.88
N ASP A 325 -10.66 8.33 -8.92
CA ASP A 325 -11.89 7.54 -8.94
C ASP A 325 -11.57 6.15 -9.50
N THR A 326 -11.72 5.13 -8.68
CA THR A 326 -11.52 3.71 -9.09
C THR A 326 -12.82 3.07 -9.55
N GLY A 327 -13.97 3.64 -9.16
CA GLY A 327 -15.28 3.05 -9.36
C GLY A 327 -15.58 1.81 -8.50
N ASN A 328 -14.67 1.42 -7.59
CA ASN A 328 -14.84 0.28 -6.70
C ASN A 328 -15.45 0.73 -5.36
N ASP A 329 -16.38 -0.06 -4.80
CA ASP A 329 -17.12 0.33 -3.60
C ASP A 329 -16.35 0.06 -2.30
N ASP A 330 -15.23 -0.67 -2.39
CA ASP A 330 -14.25 -0.90 -1.33
C ASP A 330 -13.29 0.28 -1.12
N ASP A 331 -13.23 1.22 -2.06
CA ASP A 331 -12.34 2.38 -1.98
C ASP A 331 -13.05 3.72 -1.69
N VAL A 332 -12.29 4.67 -1.14
CA VAL A 332 -12.70 6.08 -1.10
C VAL A 332 -12.69 6.71 -2.50
N GLN A 333 -13.69 7.50 -2.88
CA GLN A 333 -13.75 8.15 -4.19
C GLN A 333 -13.42 9.66 -4.10
N PHE A 334 -12.29 10.08 -4.66
CA PHE A 334 -11.83 11.47 -4.73
C PHE A 334 -12.42 12.20 -5.96
N SER A 335 -13.67 11.93 -6.29
CA SER A 335 -14.34 12.46 -7.49
C SER A 335 -14.86 13.89 -7.32
N ASP A 336 -14.99 14.39 -6.09
CA ASP A 336 -15.34 15.78 -5.78
C ASP A 336 -14.17 16.49 -5.08
N LEU A 337 -13.33 17.13 -5.89
CA LEU A 337 -12.14 17.86 -5.43
C LEU A 337 -12.46 19.04 -4.51
N SER A 338 -13.73 19.43 -4.36
CA SER A 338 -14.15 20.50 -3.44
C SER A 338 -14.33 20.07 -1.99
N LEU A 339 -14.26 18.76 -1.72
CA LEU A 339 -14.43 18.20 -0.38
C LEU A 339 -13.12 18.13 0.42
N ASP A 340 -13.29 18.20 1.74
CA ASP A 340 -12.26 17.85 2.71
C ASP A 340 -12.30 16.33 2.96
N TYR A 341 -11.28 15.60 2.53
CA TYR A 341 -11.22 14.15 2.73
C TYR A 341 -10.47 13.82 4.02
N LEU A 342 -11.17 13.26 5.00
CA LEU A 342 -10.55 12.89 6.28
C LEU A 342 -9.67 11.65 6.12
N PHE A 343 -8.57 11.57 6.87
CA PHE A 343 -7.75 10.36 6.93
C PHE A 343 -6.97 10.24 8.24
N GLY A 344 -6.48 9.03 8.50
CA GLY A 344 -5.55 8.72 9.58
C GLY A 344 -4.31 8.04 9.02
N VAL A 345 -3.18 8.26 9.67
CA VAL A 345 -1.89 7.64 9.32
C VAL A 345 -1.38 6.84 10.51
N SER A 346 -0.76 5.70 10.23
CA SER A 346 -0.05 4.94 11.25
C SER A 346 1.28 4.42 10.71
N VAL A 347 2.30 4.41 11.56
CA VAL A 347 3.63 3.88 11.28
C VAL A 347 3.92 2.72 12.22
N MET A 348 4.51 1.66 11.68
CA MET A 348 5.00 0.52 12.43
C MET A 348 6.47 0.31 12.09
N ASP A 349 7.36 0.69 13.01
CA ASP A 349 8.80 0.37 12.98
C ASP A 349 8.96 -1.02 13.59
N ASN A 350 9.19 -2.03 12.74
CA ASN A 350 9.34 -3.44 13.13
C ASN A 350 8.27 -3.97 14.13
N ALA A 351 7.06 -3.39 14.13
CA ALA A 351 6.12 -3.49 15.26
C ALA A 351 4.82 -4.26 14.91
N GLY A 352 4.55 -5.38 15.57
CA GLY A 352 3.32 -6.17 15.39
C GLY A 352 2.12 -5.66 16.20
N GLY A 353 0.89 -5.99 15.76
CA GLY A 353 -0.31 -5.79 16.57
C GLY A 353 -0.63 -4.32 16.89
N ASP A 354 -0.87 -4.04 18.18
CA ASP A 354 -1.29 -2.76 18.74
C ASP A 354 -0.12 -1.81 19.06
N THR A 355 1.12 -2.24 18.85
CA THR A 355 2.34 -1.46 19.17
C THR A 355 2.69 -0.37 18.16
N HIS A 356 1.76 -0.04 17.25
CA HIS A 356 1.96 0.99 16.23
C HIS A 356 1.63 2.39 16.72
N ILE A 357 2.28 3.39 16.12
CA ILE A 357 1.99 4.79 16.40
C ILE A 357 1.04 5.32 15.33
N PHE A 358 0.07 6.12 15.72
CA PHE A 358 -0.99 6.61 14.83
C PHE A 358 -1.29 8.08 15.05
N SER A 359 -1.82 8.73 14.03
CA SER A 359 -2.19 10.14 14.05
C SER A 359 -3.58 10.36 14.63
N GLY A 360 -3.90 11.62 14.94
CA GLY A 360 -5.29 12.06 15.02
C GLY A 360 -5.98 12.08 13.65
N VAL A 361 -7.08 12.81 13.57
CA VAL A 361 -7.78 13.09 12.31
C VAL A 361 -6.97 14.11 11.51
N ASN A 362 -6.68 13.79 10.25
CA ASN A 362 -6.12 14.70 9.26
C ASN A 362 -7.15 14.94 8.15
N SER A 363 -6.89 15.95 7.32
CA SER A 363 -7.71 16.25 6.15
C SER A 363 -6.82 16.51 4.94
N LEU A 364 -7.20 15.91 3.81
CA LEU A 364 -6.66 16.14 2.48
C LEU A 364 -7.57 17.15 1.76
N LEU A 365 -6.95 18.21 1.24
CA LEU A 365 -7.60 19.25 0.43
C LEU A 365 -6.92 19.29 -0.94
N PHE A 366 -7.70 19.28 -2.02
CA PHE A 366 -7.16 19.53 -3.35
C PHE A 366 -7.00 21.04 -3.57
N VAL A 367 -5.95 21.47 -4.29
CA VAL A 367 -5.68 22.88 -4.62
C VAL A 367 -5.09 23.00 -6.03
N GLU A 368 -5.42 24.08 -6.75
CA GLU A 368 -4.96 24.30 -8.14
C GLU A 368 -3.53 24.85 -8.24
#